data_AF-A0A967JTG0-F1
#
_entry.id   AF-A0A967JTG0-F1
#
_cell.length_a   1.000
_cell.length_b   1.000
_cell.length_c   1.000
_cell.angle_alpha   90.00
_cell.angle_beta   90.00
_cell.angle_gamma   90.00
#
_symmetry.space_group_name_H-M   'P 1'
#
loop_
_entity.id
_entity.type
_entity.pdbx_description
1 polymer ?
#
loop_
_entity_poly.entity_id
_entity_poly.type
_entity_poly.pdbx_seq_one_letter_code
_entity_poly.pdbx_strand_id
1 'polypeptide(L)'
;MKALSKIFLKGLAGVLPIAITAYLLYWLGASAESALGGLIKLVLPEALYWPGMGLVAGVLLVLLLGVLMNAWLVRSVLGAGERVLHRIPLV
;
A
#
# COMPACT_ATOMS: atom_id res chain seq x y z
N MET A 1 -39.67 14.23 -21.58
CA MET A 1 -38.77 14.34 -20.40
C MET A 1 -38.41 13.00 -19.76
N LYS A 2 -39.35 12.06 -19.55
CA LYS A 2 -39.07 10.76 -18.88
C LYS A 2 -38.04 9.86 -19.59
N ALA A 3 -38.03 9.84 -20.93
CA ALA A 3 -37.09 9.01 -21.70
C ALA A 3 -35.63 9.47 -21.56
N LEU A 4 -35.39 10.79 -21.57
CA LEU A 4 -34.06 11.37 -21.43
C LEU A 4 -33.48 11.09 -20.03
N SER A 5 -34.27 11.27 -18.96
CA SER A 5 -33.84 10.89 -17.60
C SER A 5 -33.53 9.40 -17.49
N LYS A 6 -34.31 8.52 -18.13
CA LYS A 6 -34.08 7.07 -18.04
C LYS A 6 -32.77 6.65 -18.69
N ILE A 7 -32.41 7.26 -19.82
CA ILE A 7 -31.13 7.01 -20.50
C ILE A 7 -29.97 7.56 -19.67
N PHE A 8 -30.11 8.78 -19.13
CA PHE A 8 -29.10 9.40 -18.27
C PHE A 8 -28.82 8.59 -17.00
N LEU A 9 -29.85 8.19 -16.26
CA LEU A 9 -29.70 7.38 -15.04
C LEU A 9 -29.07 6.02 -15.32
N LYS A 10 -29.37 5.41 -16.47
CA LYS A 10 -28.78 4.13 -16.87
C LYS A 10 -27.28 4.28 -17.19
N GLY A 11 -26.89 5.37 -17.83
CA GLY A 11 -25.48 5.72 -18.05
C GLY A 11 -24.75 6.03 -16.74
N LEU A 12 -25.35 6.83 -15.86
CA LEU A 12 -24.81 7.16 -14.55
C LEU A 12 -24.60 5.91 -13.70
N ALA A 13 -25.56 4.99 -13.67
CA ALA A 13 -25.44 3.73 -12.94
C ALA A 13 -24.28 2.86 -13.42
N GLY A 14 -23.92 2.93 -14.71
CA GLY A 14 -22.76 2.22 -15.26
C GLY A 14 -21.42 2.91 -14.95
N VAL A 15 -21.38 4.25 -15.00
CA VAL A 15 -20.16 5.03 -14.77
C VAL A 15 -19.83 5.17 -13.28
N LEU A 16 -20.84 5.24 -12.41
CA LEU A 16 -20.68 5.37 -10.96
C LEU A 16 -19.66 4.40 -10.36
N PRO A 17 -19.76 3.07 -10.54
CA PRO A 17 -18.80 2.15 -9.94
C PRO A 17 -17.36 2.39 -10.42
N ILE A 18 -17.17 2.75 -11.69
CA ILE A 18 -15.85 3.06 -12.26
C ILE A 18 -15.30 4.37 -11.70
N ALA A 19 -16.15 5.39 -11.60
CA ALA A 19 -15.77 6.67 -11.01
C ALA A 19 -15.42 6.53 -9.53
N ILE A 20 -16.17 5.70 -8.79
CA ILE A 20 -15.90 5.39 -7.38
C ILE A 20 -14.54 4.70 -7.24
N THR A 21 -14.25 3.66 -8.02
CA THR A 21 -12.96 2.97 -7.93
C THR A 21 -11.81 3.89 -8.32
N ALA A 22 -11.94 4.66 -9.39
CA ALA A 22 -10.93 5.63 -9.80
C ALA A 22 -10.67 6.70 -8.73
N TYR A 23 -11.73 7.23 -8.11
CA TYR A 23 -11.62 8.18 -7.01
C TYR A 23 -10.94 7.56 -5.78
N LEU A 24 -11.30 6.32 -5.43
CA LEU A 24 -10.69 5.58 -4.32
C LEU A 24 -9.19 5.36 -4.55
N LEU A 25 -8.79 4.97 -5.76
CA LEU A 25 -7.38 4.82 -6.13
C LEU A 25 -6.62 6.14 -6.05
N TYR A 26 -7.21 7.23 -6.57
CA TYR A 26 -6.62 8.56 -6.48
C TYR A 26 -6.48 9.01 -5.02
N TRP A 27 -7.53 8.83 -4.22
CA TRP A 27 -7.54 9.20 -2.80
C TRP A 27 -6.48 8.42 -2.02
N LEU A 28 -6.41 7.10 -2.18
CA LEU A 28 -5.39 6.25 -1.56
C LEU A 28 -3.98 6.69 -1.96
N GLY A 29 -3.76 6.96 -3.25
CA GLY A 29 -2.45 7.38 -3.74
C GLY A 29 -2.03 8.74 -3.22
N ALA A 30 -2.95 9.71 -3.20
CA ALA A 30 -2.71 11.05 -2.66
C ALA A 30 -2.51 11.03 -1.14
N SER A 31 -3.25 10.20 -0.41
CA SER A 31 -3.04 10.00 1.03
C SER A 31 -1.69 9.35 1.32
N ALA A 32 -1.28 8.34 0.54
CA ALA A 32 0.04 7.73 0.68
C ALA A 32 1.17 8.72 0.38
N GLU A 33 1.05 9.50 -0.71
CA GLU A 33 2.03 10.52 -1.06
C GLU A 33 2.11 11.63 -0.01
N SER A 34 0.98 12.12 0.51
CA SER A 34 1.00 13.17 1.54
C SER A 34 1.56 12.69 2.88
N ALA A 35 1.20 11.48 3.31
CA ALA A 35 1.68 10.90 4.56
C ALA A 35 3.17 10.53 4.47
N LEU A 36 3.54 9.72 3.47
CA LEU A 36 4.89 9.15 3.37
C LEU A 36 5.84 10.11 2.66
N GLY A 37 5.39 10.85 1.65
CA GLY A 37 6.20 11.88 1.00
C GLY A 37 6.63 12.98 1.96
N GLY A 38 5.76 13.39 2.88
CA GLY A 38 6.10 14.31 3.98
C GLY A 38 7.21 13.77 4.88
N LEU A 39 7.13 12.49 5.27
CA LEU A 39 8.16 11.82 6.07
C LEU A 39 9.49 11.68 5.31
N ILE A 40 9.43 11.35 4.02
CA ILE A 40 10.62 11.21 3.16
C ILE A 40 11.35 12.55 3.04
N LYS A 41 10.63 13.67 2.89
CA LYS A 41 11.25 15.02 2.83
C LYS A 41 11.95 15.44 4.12
N LEU A 42 11.58 14.87 5.27
CA LEU A 42 12.27 15.14 6.53
C LEU A 42 13.63 14.42 6.64
N VAL A 43 13.78 13.30 5.93
CA VAL A 43 14.99 12.46 6.00
C VAL A 43 15.88 12.64 4.78
N LEU A 44 15.30 12.86 3.59
CA LEU A 44 16.03 13.07 2.35
C LEU A 44 16.12 14.56 1.99
N PRO A 45 17.30 15.03 1.52
CA PRO A 45 17.44 16.37 0.94
C PRO A 45 16.46 16.58 -0.22
N GLU A 46 15.93 17.80 -0.37
CA GLU A 46 14.95 18.13 -1.43
C GLU A 46 15.45 17.80 -2.84
N ALA A 47 16.78 17.81 -3.05
CA ALA A 47 17.41 17.44 -4.32
C ALA A 47 17.19 15.98 -4.75
N LEU A 48 16.83 15.09 -3.83
CA LEU A 48 16.55 13.67 -4.10
C LEU A 48 15.06 13.33 -4.06
N TYR A 49 14.18 14.32 -3.80
CA TYR A 49 12.74 14.09 -3.74
C TYR A 49 12.12 14.16 -5.13
N TRP A 50 11.60 13.03 -5.61
CA TRP A 50 10.79 12.96 -6.82
C TRP A 50 9.29 12.86 -6.46
N PRO A 51 8.41 13.67 -7.08
CA PRO A 51 6.96 13.51 -6.93
C PRO A 51 6.53 12.06 -7.23
N GLY A 52 5.83 11.41 -6.30
CA GLY A 52 5.41 10.01 -6.40
C GLY A 52 6.24 9.02 -5.57
N MET A 53 7.31 9.46 -4.91
CA MET A 53 8.11 8.61 -4.01
C MET A 53 7.31 8.14 -2.79
N GLY A 54 6.39 8.94 -2.27
CA GLY A 54 5.51 8.54 -1.18
C GLY A 54 4.53 7.44 -1.59
N LEU A 55 4.04 7.45 -2.84
CA LEU A 55 3.24 6.35 -3.38
C LEU A 55 4.06 5.05 -3.47
N VAL A 56 5.28 5.11 -4.00
CA VAL A 56 6.18 3.94 -4.10
C VAL A 56 6.52 3.41 -2.71
N ALA A 57 6.84 4.30 -1.77
CA ALA A 57 7.08 3.94 -0.38
C ALA A 57 5.84 3.30 0.26
N GLY A 58 4.64 3.78 -0.06
CA GLY A 58 3.38 3.20 0.42
C GLY A 58 3.18 1.77 -0.07
N VAL A 59 3.42 1.52 -1.36
CA VAL A 59 3.38 0.17 -1.93
C VAL A 59 4.41 -0.74 -1.25
N LEU A 60 5.66 -0.28 -1.10
CA LEU A 60 6.70 -1.04 -0.43
C LEU A 60 6.33 -1.34 1.03
N LEU A 61 5.78 -0.37 1.75
CA LEU A 61 5.38 -0.53 3.14
C LEU A 61 4.24 -1.55 3.29
N VAL A 62 3.21 -1.49 2.44
CA VAL A 62 2.12 -2.48 2.44
C VAL A 62 2.65 -3.88 2.12
N LEU A 63 3.58 -4.01 1.16
CA LEU A 63 4.22 -5.29 0.86
C LEU A 63 5.02 -5.82 2.04
N LEU A 64 5.82 -4.97 2.70
CA LEU A 64 6.58 -5.35 3.89
C LEU A 64 5.68 -5.81 5.02
N LEU A 65 4.57 -5.10 5.27
CA LEU A 65 3.58 -5.50 6.26
C LEU A 65 2.93 -6.85 5.89
N GLY A 66 2.57 -7.06 4.63
CA GLY A 66 2.02 -8.33 4.16
C GLY A 66 3.00 -9.50 4.31
N VAL A 67 4.27 -9.27 4.02
CA VAL A 67 5.36 -10.25 4.24
C VAL A 67 5.51 -10.55 5.73
N LEU A 68 5.49 -9.53 6.58
CA LEU A 68 5.61 -9.67 8.03
C LEU A 68 4.45 -10.49 8.63
N MET A 69 3.25 -10.34 8.10
CA MET A 69 2.07 -11.10 8.51
C MET A 69 2.06 -12.55 8.03
N ASN A 70 2.97 -12.95 7.13
CA ASN A 70 2.99 -14.30 6.59
C ASN A 70 3.58 -15.31 7.59
N ALA A 71 2.81 -16.35 7.93
CA ALA A 71 3.24 -17.44 8.82
C ALA A 71 4.49 -18.17 8.30
N TRP A 72 4.75 -18.15 7.00
CA TRP A 72 5.99 -18.66 6.42
C TRP A 72 7.23 -17.91 6.90
N LEU A 73 7.16 -16.56 6.99
CA LEU A 73 8.26 -15.74 7.48
C LEU A 73 8.51 -16.02 8.97
N VAL A 74 7.44 -16.10 9.77
CA VAL A 74 7.51 -16.41 11.20
C VAL A 74 8.17 -17.78 11.43
N ARG A 75 7.75 -18.82 10.69
CA ARG A 75 8.36 -20.17 10.78
C ARG A 75 9.82 -20.16 10.35
N SER A 76 10.18 -19.39 9.32
CA SER A 76 11.56 -19.26 8.85
C SER A 76 12.46 -18.60 9.91
N VAL A 77 11.97 -17.53 10.54
CA VAL A 77 12.69 -16.82 11.61
C VAL A 77 12.84 -17.70 12.86
N LEU A 78 11.78 -18.41 13.26
CA LEU A 78 11.83 -19.34 14.39
C LEU A 78 12.79 -20.51 14.14
N GLY A 79 12.75 -21.13 12.95
CA GLY A 79 13.68 -22.20 12.58
C GLY A 79 15.14 -21.73 12.37
N ALA A 80 15.35 -20.44 12.06
CA ALA A 80 16.68 -19.83 12.11
C ALA A 80 17.15 -19.69 13.56
N GLY A 81 16.27 -19.28 14.48
CA GLY A 81 16.51 -19.22 15.91
C GLY A 81 16.88 -20.59 16.52
N GLU A 82 16.15 -21.65 16.16
CA GLU A 82 16.45 -23.02 16.61
C GLU A 82 17.85 -23.47 16.16
N ARG A 83 18.25 -23.16 14.92
CA ARG A 83 19.61 -23.49 14.43
C ARG A 83 20.71 -22.73 15.16
N VAL A 84 20.44 -21.50 15.60
CA VAL A 84 21.38 -20.73 16.42
C VAL A 84 21.44 -21.32 17.84
N LEU A 85 20.30 -21.69 18.42
CA LEU A 85 20.22 -22.27 19.76
C LEU A 85 20.88 -23.66 19.84
N HIS A 86 20.72 -24.50 18.82
CA HIS A 86 21.37 -25.82 18.72
C HIS A 86 22.90 -25.76 18.59
N ARG A 87 23.47 -24.58 18.29
CA ARG A 87 24.94 -24.37 18.32
C ARG A 87 25.48 -23.97 19.69
N ILE A 88 24.61 -23.72 20.68
CA ILE A 88 25.03 -23.52 22.06
C ILE A 88 25.02 -24.92 22.71
N PRO A 89 26.18 -25.54 22.97
CA PRO A 89 26.22 -26.80 23.70
C PRO A 89 25.78 -26.49 25.13
N LEU A 90 24.50 -26.71 25.41
CA LEU A 90 23.98 -26.77 26.76
C LEU A 90 24.45 -28.10 27.34
N VAL A 91 25.56 -28.04 28.08
CA VAL A 91 26.00 -29.09 29.01
C VAL A 91 25.14 -29.03 30.25
#